data_AF-A0A7C6XT26-F1
#
_entry.id   AF-A0A7C6XT26-F1
#
_cell.length_a   1.000
_cell.length_b   1.000
_cell.length_c   1.000
_cell.angle_alpha   90.00
_cell.angle_beta   90.00
_cell.angle_gamma   90.00
#
_symmetry.space_group_name_H-M   'P 1'
#
loop_
_entity.id
_entity.type
_entity.pdbx_description
1 polymer ?
#
loop_
_entity_poly.entity_id
_entity_poly.type
_entity_poly.pdbx_seq_one_letter_code
_entity_poly.pdbx_strand_id
1 'polypeptide(L)'
;MKITRLLSAALASLIILSGFAGCGGKDEPGQQTIEVTDEITDVTEETTPADLQANSEDSPLPESSEINIAIKNEEAESMNDRIKIADAEFLAGIDAKAETLKAEILGAVTTVKPSEGGRAYYVSNSGSLSGDGMTPKTAWMTLEQVNSAVLKPGDVVYFERGGVFRGNLRGQTGVTYSAYGEGAKPIINGSPENYSQPDRWKLTEYENIWVYDKVFDRDCGLIVFNDGDAWSVKRIVDSLGFEGTFEEMKNDLEMYHSLDDKRIYLVSTEGNPADRFDRIDFALKNNVITCGDNCTFDNIAVKYGGSHGIGTANVKGLTVRFCEFGWIGGSIQGINATTRFGNAVEIYVACEDFTIDHCYVYQIYDAGLTHQFKGDNGSPVPMVNVTYTSNLIEYCTYSIEYFLDESHNPGKPADSKYSIDEQVMKNVVIRGNIMRFAGYGWGDQRPDKTAAAHLKGWDHANPADGYIVENNIFDRSRYMLIHCGAALANDLPVFSGNIFLQNTGGQFGRYSKNPTSLLMYDTAAAALESFSADTFMLVKDAE
;
A
#
# COMPACT_ATOMS: atom_id res chain seq x y z
N MET A 1 -25.69 38.86 -16.43
CA MET A 1 -25.18 39.54 -17.64
C MET A 1 -23.86 38.87 -17.98
N LYS A 2 -23.82 38.10 -19.08
CA LYS A 2 -22.67 37.27 -19.49
C LYS A 2 -21.49 38.15 -19.90
N ILE A 3 -20.31 37.94 -19.33
CA ILE A 3 -19.04 38.40 -19.92
C ILE A 3 -18.03 37.26 -19.81
N THR A 4 -17.55 36.89 -20.99
CA THR A 4 -16.60 35.87 -21.39
C THR A 4 -15.20 36.13 -20.81
N ARG A 5 -14.48 35.08 -20.39
CA ARG A 5 -13.01 35.07 -20.30
C ARG A 5 -12.48 33.84 -21.02
N LEU A 6 -11.70 34.11 -22.05
CA LEU A 6 -10.80 33.21 -22.76
C LEU A 6 -9.43 33.83 -22.62
N LEU A 7 -8.47 33.11 -22.04
CA LEU A 7 -7.04 33.26 -22.29
C LEU A 7 -6.30 32.09 -21.63
N SER A 8 -5.79 31.21 -22.48
CA SER A 8 -4.84 30.14 -22.22
C SER A 8 -3.39 30.66 -22.40
N ALA A 9 -2.46 30.09 -21.63
CA ALA A 9 -1.04 29.81 -21.95
C ALA A 9 -0.28 29.60 -20.62
N ALA A 10 -0.01 28.36 -20.22
CA ALA A 10 1.21 27.60 -20.54
C ALA A 10 2.44 28.06 -19.73
N LEU A 11 2.72 27.35 -18.62
CA LEU A 11 3.97 27.43 -17.88
C LEU A 11 4.71 26.09 -18.04
N ALA A 12 5.75 26.08 -18.88
CA ALA A 12 6.64 24.93 -19.03
C ALA A 12 7.58 24.86 -17.82
N SER A 13 7.61 23.72 -17.12
CA SER A 13 8.57 23.45 -16.05
C SER A 13 9.84 22.84 -16.65
N LEU A 14 10.95 23.57 -16.52
CA LEU A 14 12.28 23.18 -16.95
C LEU A 14 12.95 22.35 -15.84
N ILE A 15 13.15 21.04 -16.04
CA ILE A 15 14.01 20.22 -15.17
C ILE A 15 15.45 20.37 -15.68
N ILE A 16 16.30 21.01 -14.85
CA ILE A 16 17.74 21.09 -15.07
C ILE A 16 18.36 19.80 -14.51
N LEU A 17 18.78 18.88 -15.39
CA LEU A 17 19.78 17.88 -15.04
C LEU A 17 21.16 18.49 -15.28
N SER A 18 21.95 18.61 -14.21
CA SER A 18 23.36 18.97 -14.29
C SER A 18 24.20 17.70 -14.38
N GLY A 19 25.01 17.59 -15.44
CA GLY A 19 26.03 16.55 -15.64
C GLY A 19 27.27 17.15 -16.26
N PHE A 20 28.38 17.10 -15.52
CA PHE A 20 29.67 17.67 -15.87
C PHE A 20 30.40 16.90 -16.99
N ALA A 21 30.87 17.65 -17.98
CA ALA A 21 32.13 17.61 -18.76
C ALA A 21 32.88 16.28 -19.06
N GLY A 22 33.25 16.10 -20.34
CA GLY A 22 34.61 15.62 -20.68
C GLY A 22 34.83 14.91 -22.02
N CYS A 23 35.23 15.67 -23.05
CA CYS A 23 36.14 15.33 -24.16
C CYS A 23 35.72 14.39 -25.32
N GLY A 24 35.47 15.01 -26.48
CA GLY A 24 36.37 14.90 -27.65
C GLY A 24 36.01 13.95 -28.79
N GLY A 25 35.65 14.50 -29.96
CA GLY A 25 35.74 13.81 -31.26
C GLY A 25 34.61 14.17 -32.22
N LYS A 26 34.94 14.90 -33.30
CA LYS A 26 34.04 15.35 -34.37
C LYS A 26 33.70 14.20 -35.33
N ASP A 27 32.44 14.10 -35.76
CA ASP A 27 31.99 14.18 -37.16
C ASP A 27 30.49 13.79 -37.25
N GLU A 28 29.67 14.76 -37.67
CA GLU A 28 28.24 14.66 -38.06
C GLU A 28 28.10 14.16 -39.53
N PRO A 29 26.93 13.71 -40.07
CA PRO A 29 25.59 14.29 -39.85
C PRO A 29 24.37 13.33 -39.91
N GLY A 30 23.18 13.84 -39.53
CA GLY A 30 21.89 13.27 -39.93
C GLY A 30 20.75 13.43 -38.92
N GLN A 31 20.35 14.66 -38.60
CA GLN A 31 19.22 14.94 -37.70
C GLN A 31 17.94 15.11 -38.52
N GLN A 32 17.00 14.17 -38.41
CA GLN A 32 15.58 14.38 -38.74
C GLN A 32 14.81 14.44 -37.43
N THR A 33 14.43 15.65 -37.04
CA THR A 33 13.42 15.96 -36.02
C THR A 33 12.04 15.73 -36.63
N ILE A 34 11.24 14.85 -36.03
CA ILE A 34 9.80 14.75 -36.27
C ILE A 34 9.12 15.42 -35.08
N GLU A 35 8.52 16.59 -35.35
CA GLU A 35 7.54 17.23 -34.47
C GLU A 35 6.22 16.44 -34.56
N VAL A 36 5.67 16.05 -33.41
CA VAL A 36 4.30 15.53 -33.34
C VAL A 36 3.43 16.64 -32.75
N THR A 37 2.54 17.16 -33.57
CA THR A 37 1.52 18.14 -33.22
C THR A 37 0.28 17.44 -32.69
N ASP A 38 -0.19 17.86 -31.51
CA ASP A 38 -1.51 17.54 -30.98
C ASP A 38 -2.59 18.28 -31.79
N GLU A 39 -3.39 17.54 -32.56
CA GLU A 39 -4.72 17.99 -32.98
C GLU A 39 -5.73 16.90 -32.64
N ILE A 40 -6.46 17.10 -31.54
CA ILE A 40 -7.74 16.44 -31.27
C ILE A 40 -8.82 17.38 -31.80
N THR A 41 -9.43 17.01 -32.93
CA THR A 41 -10.68 17.63 -33.38
C THR A 41 -11.87 16.89 -32.79
N ASP A 42 -12.63 17.64 -32.01
CA ASP A 42 -13.95 17.34 -31.48
C ASP A 42 -14.97 17.21 -32.62
N VAL A 43 -15.76 16.12 -32.65
CA VAL A 43 -17.02 16.05 -33.41
C VAL A 43 -18.07 15.34 -32.56
N THR A 44 -18.96 16.15 -32.02
CA THR A 44 -20.28 15.79 -31.52
C THR A 44 -21.18 15.34 -32.67
N GLU A 45 -21.94 14.25 -32.52
CA GLU A 45 -23.33 14.19 -32.99
C GLU A 45 -24.08 12.96 -32.44
N GLU A 46 -25.25 13.23 -31.86
CA GLU A 46 -26.28 12.25 -31.48
C GLU A 46 -26.89 11.57 -32.71
N THR A 47 -27.15 10.26 -32.65
CA THR A 47 -28.30 9.66 -33.36
C THR A 47 -28.85 8.43 -32.63
N THR A 48 -30.17 8.30 -32.67
CA THR A 48 -31.04 7.32 -32.01
C THR A 48 -31.10 5.96 -32.73
N PRO A 49 -31.64 4.90 -32.09
CA PRO A 49 -31.57 3.53 -32.60
C PRO A 49 -32.77 3.16 -33.50
N ALA A 50 -32.51 2.48 -34.62
CA ALA A 50 -33.51 1.72 -35.36
C ALA A 50 -32.89 0.59 -36.21
N ASP A 51 -33.41 -0.61 -35.97
CA ASP A 51 -33.63 -1.75 -36.89
C ASP A 51 -32.58 -2.14 -37.93
N LEU A 52 -31.98 -3.33 -37.74
CA LEU A 52 -31.83 -4.30 -38.83
C LEU A 52 -31.99 -5.74 -38.31
N GLN A 53 -33.07 -6.39 -38.76
CA GLN A 53 -33.26 -7.84 -38.70
C GLN A 53 -32.60 -8.52 -39.91
N ALA A 54 -32.17 -9.77 -39.63
CA ALA A 54 -32.25 -10.97 -40.47
C ALA A 54 -31.13 -11.34 -41.48
N ASN A 55 -30.80 -12.65 -41.36
CA ASN A 55 -30.32 -13.65 -42.32
C ASN A 55 -28.82 -13.96 -42.33
N SER A 56 -28.36 -15.21 -42.43
CA SER A 56 -28.87 -16.57 -42.23
C SER A 56 -27.73 -17.54 -42.61
N GLU A 57 -27.84 -18.80 -42.19
CA GLU A 57 -27.14 -20.01 -42.70
C GLU A 57 -25.86 -20.52 -42.00
N ASP A 58 -26.11 -21.35 -40.98
CA ASP A 58 -25.87 -22.81 -40.92
C ASP A 58 -24.47 -23.40 -41.17
N SER A 59 -23.89 -24.00 -40.11
CA SER A 59 -23.38 -25.39 -40.09
C SER A 59 -22.97 -25.81 -38.66
N PRO A 60 -23.38 -26.98 -38.15
CA PRO A 60 -23.17 -27.39 -36.75
C PRO A 60 -21.77 -27.95 -36.49
N LEU A 61 -21.15 -27.51 -35.39
CA LEU A 61 -19.97 -28.13 -34.78
C LEU A 61 -20.41 -29.23 -33.80
N PRO A 62 -19.64 -30.32 -33.65
CA PRO A 62 -20.09 -31.53 -32.96
C PRO A 62 -20.26 -31.32 -31.45
N GLU A 63 -21.32 -31.93 -30.90
CA GLU A 63 -21.63 -31.98 -29.47
C GLU A 63 -20.42 -32.46 -28.65
N SER A 64 -19.92 -31.59 -27.76
CA SER A 64 -19.14 -32.02 -26.60
C SER A 64 -20.11 -32.58 -25.57
N SER A 65 -19.95 -33.87 -25.27
CA SER A 65 -20.70 -34.60 -24.25
C SER A 65 -20.75 -33.85 -22.92
N GLU A 66 -21.92 -33.33 -22.55
CA GLU A 66 -22.22 -32.89 -21.20
C GLU A 66 -22.16 -34.10 -20.26
N ILE A 67 -21.15 -34.14 -19.40
CA ILE A 67 -21.11 -35.04 -18.26
C ILE A 67 -22.05 -34.44 -17.20
N ASN A 68 -23.33 -34.82 -17.27
CA ASN A 68 -24.30 -34.56 -16.20
C ASN A 68 -24.07 -35.56 -15.06
N ILE A 69 -23.26 -35.18 -14.06
CA ILE A 69 -23.21 -35.89 -12.78
C ILE A 69 -24.42 -35.45 -11.96
N ALA A 70 -25.44 -36.30 -11.95
CA ALA A 70 -26.55 -36.17 -11.01
C ALA A 70 -26.02 -36.36 -9.57
N ILE A 71 -26.04 -35.28 -8.78
CA ILE A 71 -25.77 -35.31 -7.35
C ILE A 71 -26.92 -36.10 -6.70
N LYS A 72 -26.62 -37.32 -6.25
CA LYS A 72 -27.50 -38.05 -5.34
C LYS A 72 -27.36 -37.43 -3.97
N ASN A 73 -28.39 -36.70 -3.56
CA ASN A 73 -28.65 -36.30 -2.18
C ASN A 73 -28.77 -37.56 -1.31
N GLU A 74 -27.74 -37.86 -0.53
CA GLU A 74 -27.80 -38.63 0.72
C GLU A 74 -26.42 -38.60 1.38
N GLU A 75 -26.03 -37.41 1.88
CA GLU A 75 -25.10 -37.18 3.01
C GLU A 75 -24.94 -35.66 3.26
N ALA A 76 -26.07 -34.94 3.31
CA ALA A 76 -26.11 -33.58 3.86
C ALA A 76 -26.27 -33.66 5.39
N GLU A 77 -25.27 -34.18 6.10
CA GLU A 77 -25.09 -33.84 7.51
C GLU A 77 -24.68 -32.35 7.57
N SER A 78 -25.47 -31.53 8.26
CA SER A 78 -25.55 -30.10 7.94
C SER A 78 -24.25 -29.34 8.25
N MET A 79 -23.68 -28.70 7.21
CA MET A 79 -22.44 -27.93 7.24
C MET A 79 -22.45 -26.69 8.19
N ASN A 80 -23.58 -26.40 8.84
CA ASN A 80 -23.65 -25.49 10.00
C ASN A 80 -22.76 -25.95 11.16
N ASP A 81 -22.36 -27.23 11.24
CA ASP A 81 -21.47 -27.74 12.29
C ASP A 81 -19.99 -27.33 12.10
N ARG A 82 -19.59 -26.82 10.92
CA ARG A 82 -18.20 -26.42 10.62
C ARG A 82 -17.83 -25.03 11.14
N ILE A 83 -18.79 -24.09 11.18
CA ILE A 83 -18.57 -22.76 11.72
C ILE A 83 -18.81 -22.82 13.22
N LYS A 84 -17.75 -22.62 14.00
CA LYS A 84 -17.83 -22.63 15.47
C LYS A 84 -17.97 -21.23 16.00
N ILE A 85 -18.63 -21.06 17.14
CA ILE A 85 -18.64 -19.77 17.83
C ILE A 85 -17.26 -19.56 18.45
N ALA A 86 -16.64 -18.41 18.20
CA ALA A 86 -15.47 -17.94 18.92
C ALA A 86 -15.90 -17.49 20.31
N ASP A 87 -15.61 -18.29 21.34
CA ASP A 87 -15.79 -17.87 22.72
C ASP A 87 -14.69 -16.89 23.17
N ALA A 88 -14.84 -16.34 24.36
CA ALA A 88 -13.91 -15.37 24.91
C ALA A 88 -12.49 -15.94 25.08
N GLU A 89 -12.35 -17.24 25.37
CA GLU A 89 -11.05 -17.90 25.53
C GLU A 89 -10.34 -18.01 24.18
N PHE A 90 -11.06 -18.39 23.12
CA PHE A 90 -10.54 -18.43 21.77
C PHE A 90 -10.06 -17.05 21.30
N LEU A 91 -10.90 -16.02 21.48
CA LEU A 91 -10.55 -14.64 21.10
C LEU A 91 -9.32 -14.13 21.88
N ALA A 92 -9.27 -14.36 23.19
CA ALA A 92 -8.10 -14.04 24.00
C ALA A 92 -6.83 -14.79 23.53
N GLY A 93 -6.98 -16.02 23.02
CA GLY A 93 -5.89 -16.77 22.41
C GLY A 93 -5.36 -16.14 21.10
N ILE A 94 -6.24 -15.56 20.29
CA ILE A 94 -5.85 -14.80 19.08
C ILE A 94 -5.13 -13.51 19.47
N ASP A 95 -5.66 -12.78 20.45
CA ASP A 95 -5.02 -11.57 21.00
C ASP A 95 -3.62 -11.88 21.54
N ALA A 96 -3.47 -12.95 22.32
CA ALA A 96 -2.18 -13.36 22.87
C ALA A 96 -1.16 -13.72 21.78
N LYS A 97 -1.59 -14.36 20.69
CA LYS A 97 -0.72 -14.66 19.53
C LYS A 97 -0.26 -13.37 18.84
N ALA A 98 -1.17 -12.42 18.62
CA ALA A 98 -0.86 -11.13 18.02
C ALA A 98 0.14 -10.34 18.89
N GLU A 99 -0.10 -10.23 20.19
CA GLU A 99 0.80 -9.53 21.11
C GLU A 99 2.16 -10.21 21.24
N THR A 100 2.21 -11.55 21.22
CA THR A 100 3.49 -12.29 21.23
C THR A 100 4.29 -12.00 19.96
N LEU A 101 3.66 -12.08 18.79
CA LEU A 101 4.31 -11.79 17.52
C LEU A 101 4.77 -10.32 17.44
N LYS A 102 3.93 -9.39 17.89
CA LYS A 102 4.29 -7.97 17.99
C LYS A 102 5.51 -7.75 18.87
N ALA A 103 5.54 -8.36 20.06
CA ALA A 103 6.66 -8.25 20.99
C ALA A 103 7.96 -8.85 20.40
N GLU A 104 7.86 -9.99 19.72
CA GLU A 104 8.98 -10.60 19.00
C GLU A 104 9.55 -9.65 17.94
N ILE A 105 8.68 -9.10 17.10
CA ILE A 105 9.08 -8.17 16.03
C ILE A 105 9.72 -6.92 16.61
N LEU A 106 9.05 -6.25 17.56
CA LEU A 106 9.51 -4.99 18.15
C LEU A 106 10.81 -5.17 18.97
N GLY A 107 10.95 -6.31 19.63
CA GLY A 107 12.10 -6.71 20.44
C GLY A 107 13.25 -7.33 19.65
N ALA A 108 13.13 -7.49 18.33
CA ALA A 108 14.16 -8.11 17.51
C ALA A 108 15.52 -7.40 17.64
N VAL A 109 16.58 -8.21 17.75
CA VAL A 109 17.97 -7.76 17.80
C VAL A 109 18.63 -7.95 16.44
N THR A 110 19.46 -6.98 16.05
CA THR A 110 20.17 -7.06 14.78
C THR A 110 21.24 -8.15 14.82
N THR A 111 21.11 -9.11 13.91
CA THR A 111 22.10 -10.19 13.71
C THR A 111 22.89 -10.03 12.41
N VAL A 112 22.47 -9.09 11.55
CA VAL A 112 23.11 -8.79 10.27
C VAL A 112 24.52 -8.25 10.49
N LYS A 113 25.47 -8.74 9.70
CA LYS A 113 26.84 -8.26 9.60
C LYS A 113 27.17 -7.98 8.13
N PRO A 114 28.15 -7.12 7.84
CA PRO A 114 28.65 -6.97 6.48
C PRO A 114 29.09 -8.32 5.91
N SER A 115 28.77 -8.55 4.64
CA SER A 115 29.25 -9.74 3.93
C SER A 115 30.74 -9.64 3.66
N GLU A 116 31.34 -10.69 3.09
CA GLU A 116 32.76 -10.69 2.73
C GLU A 116 33.10 -9.50 1.80
N GLY A 117 34.04 -8.66 2.23
CA GLY A 117 34.44 -7.44 1.51
C GLY A 117 33.57 -6.20 1.77
N GLY A 118 32.43 -6.35 2.46
CA GLY A 118 31.57 -5.27 2.89
C GLY A 118 32.05 -4.54 4.16
N ARG A 119 31.46 -3.38 4.43
CA ARG A 119 31.77 -2.50 5.57
C ARG A 119 30.53 -2.19 6.41
N ALA A 120 30.78 -1.86 7.68
CA ALA A 120 29.76 -1.36 8.59
C ALA A 120 29.82 0.17 8.63
N TYR A 121 28.66 0.81 8.50
CA TYR A 121 28.46 2.24 8.72
C TYR A 121 27.42 2.46 9.82
N TYR A 122 27.53 3.57 10.54
CA TYR A 122 26.73 3.90 11.72
C TYR A 122 26.11 5.27 11.56
N VAL A 123 24.86 5.41 12.02
CA VAL A 123 24.06 6.62 11.89
C VAL A 123 23.37 6.89 13.24
N SER A 124 23.54 8.10 13.78
CA SER A 124 23.00 8.51 15.09
C SER A 124 22.56 9.96 15.03
N ASN A 125 21.44 10.34 15.67
CA ASN A 125 21.08 11.75 15.81
C ASN A 125 22.13 12.57 16.59
N SER A 126 23.00 11.92 17.37
CA SER A 126 24.14 12.52 18.07
C SER A 126 25.47 12.42 17.31
N GLY A 127 25.43 11.91 16.07
CA GLY A 127 26.60 11.74 15.19
C GLY A 127 27.17 13.07 14.69
N SER A 128 27.96 13.03 13.61
CA SER A 128 28.61 14.20 13.02
C SER A 128 28.39 14.31 11.52
N LEU A 129 28.23 15.55 11.05
CA LEU A 129 28.22 15.88 9.61
C LEU A 129 29.58 15.68 8.93
N SER A 130 30.67 15.57 9.71
CA SER A 130 32.03 15.32 9.20
C SER A 130 32.58 13.92 9.54
N GLY A 131 31.76 13.06 10.16
CA GLY A 131 32.13 11.69 10.50
C GLY A 131 32.27 10.80 9.27
N ASP A 132 33.15 9.80 9.34
CA ASP A 132 33.32 8.80 8.27
C ASP A 132 32.25 7.68 8.30
N GLY A 133 31.42 7.66 9.35
CA GLY A 133 30.38 6.67 9.56
C GLY A 133 30.91 5.30 9.97
N MET A 134 32.21 5.05 10.06
CA MET A 134 32.76 3.68 10.18
C MET A 134 32.75 3.12 11.62
N THR A 135 32.41 3.95 12.61
CA THR A 135 32.24 3.53 14.01
C THR A 135 31.07 4.27 14.64
N PRO A 136 30.48 3.77 15.75
CA PRO A 136 29.47 4.53 16.49
C PRO A 136 29.94 5.93 16.93
N LYS A 137 31.24 6.11 17.21
CA LYS A 137 31.82 7.41 17.61
C LYS A 137 31.98 8.39 16.46
N THR A 138 32.05 7.88 15.24
CA THR A 138 32.20 8.66 14.00
C THR A 138 30.96 8.56 13.12
N ALA A 139 29.82 8.16 13.72
CA ALA A 139 28.56 7.95 13.05
C ALA A 139 28.12 9.18 12.26
N TRP A 140 27.45 8.95 11.13
CA TRP A 140 26.73 10.00 10.41
C TRP A 140 25.55 10.51 11.22
N MET A 141 25.15 11.75 10.98
CA MET A 141 24.03 12.41 11.66
C MET A 141 22.70 12.29 10.89
N THR A 142 22.76 12.24 9.55
CA THR A 142 21.56 12.44 8.71
C THR A 142 21.41 11.37 7.62
N LEU A 143 20.17 11.21 7.13
CA LEU A 143 19.89 10.39 5.94
C LEU A 143 20.59 10.93 4.69
N GLU A 144 20.84 12.23 4.61
CA GLU A 144 21.53 12.83 3.46
C GLU A 144 22.96 12.30 3.33
N GLN A 145 23.66 12.09 4.45
CA GLN A 145 24.99 11.47 4.43
C GLN A 145 24.93 10.01 3.97
N VAL A 146 23.91 9.26 4.41
CA VAL A 146 23.69 7.88 3.96
C VAL A 146 23.40 7.83 2.46
N ASN A 147 22.53 8.71 1.97
CA ASN A 147 22.14 8.79 0.56
C ASN A 147 23.30 9.24 -0.34
N SER A 148 24.20 10.09 0.17
CA SER A 148 25.36 10.60 -0.58
C SER A 148 26.58 9.69 -0.52
N ALA A 149 26.63 8.76 0.44
CA ALA A 149 27.73 7.82 0.56
C ALA A 149 27.76 6.84 -0.61
N VAL A 150 28.96 6.51 -1.09
CA VAL A 150 29.15 5.45 -2.10
C VAL A 150 29.24 4.11 -1.38
N LEU A 151 28.08 3.49 -1.14
CA LEU A 151 27.97 2.17 -0.54
C LEU A 151 28.08 1.09 -1.63
N LYS A 152 28.50 -0.11 -1.24
CA LYS A 152 28.69 -1.23 -2.16
C LYS A 152 27.85 -2.43 -1.72
N PRO A 153 27.52 -3.34 -2.66
CA PRO A 153 26.91 -4.61 -2.30
C PRO A 153 27.69 -5.31 -1.18
N GLY A 154 27.00 -5.71 -0.12
CA GLY A 154 27.58 -6.31 1.08
C GLY A 154 27.82 -5.37 2.26
N ASP A 155 27.73 -4.05 2.04
CA ASP A 155 27.79 -3.06 3.12
C ASP A 155 26.52 -3.12 4.00
N VAL A 156 26.67 -2.69 5.26
CA VAL A 156 25.56 -2.55 6.22
C VAL A 156 25.58 -1.17 6.83
N VAL A 157 24.43 -0.51 6.84
CA VAL A 157 24.21 0.77 7.52
C VAL A 157 23.36 0.50 8.77
N TYR A 158 23.91 0.79 9.94
CA TYR A 158 23.24 0.65 11.23
C TYR A 158 22.75 2.00 11.75
N PHE A 159 21.46 2.12 12.00
CA PHE A 159 20.84 3.28 12.65
C PHE A 159 20.73 3.07 14.16
N GLU A 160 21.06 4.08 14.95
CA GLU A 160 21.01 4.01 16.40
C GLU A 160 19.56 3.89 16.90
N ARG A 161 19.30 2.87 17.72
CA ARG A 161 18.01 2.67 18.40
C ARG A 161 17.65 3.89 19.25
N GLY A 162 16.36 4.22 19.28
CA GLY A 162 15.83 5.47 19.83
C GLY A 162 15.98 6.69 18.92
N GLY A 163 16.69 6.58 17.80
CA GLY A 163 16.86 7.67 16.84
C GLY A 163 15.63 7.93 15.97
N VAL A 164 15.43 9.18 15.58
CA VAL A 164 14.43 9.64 14.60
C VAL A 164 15.15 10.32 13.45
N PHE A 165 15.17 9.68 12.29
CA PHE A 165 15.86 10.14 11.10
C PHE A 165 14.83 10.65 10.09
N ARG A 166 14.70 11.98 10.01
CA ARG A 166 13.68 12.65 9.18
C ARG A 166 14.14 12.80 7.74
N GLY A 167 13.25 12.51 6.80
CA GLY A 167 13.48 12.62 5.36
C GLY A 167 13.23 11.31 4.63
N ASN A 168 13.89 11.14 3.48
CA ASN A 168 13.73 9.97 2.63
C ASN A 168 15.05 9.18 2.55
N LEU A 169 14.97 7.87 2.63
CA LEU A 169 16.11 6.97 2.47
C LEU A 169 16.12 6.38 1.06
N ARG A 170 17.26 6.43 0.39
CA ARG A 170 17.50 5.77 -0.91
C ARG A 170 18.35 4.53 -0.68
N GLY A 171 17.69 3.37 -0.64
CA GLY A 171 18.31 2.06 -0.57
C GLY A 171 19.21 1.82 -1.78
N GLN A 172 20.49 1.57 -1.52
CA GLN A 172 21.51 1.33 -2.53
C GLN A 172 21.63 -0.18 -2.80
N THR A 173 21.83 -0.53 -4.06
CA THR A 173 21.84 -1.93 -4.52
C THR A 173 22.77 -2.82 -3.70
N GLY A 174 22.24 -3.94 -3.18
CA GLY A 174 23.00 -4.93 -2.42
C GLY A 174 23.35 -4.51 -0.98
N VAL A 175 22.83 -3.40 -0.48
CA VAL A 175 23.12 -2.88 0.87
C VAL A 175 22.03 -3.32 1.86
N THR A 176 22.45 -3.61 3.09
CA THR A 176 21.52 -3.83 4.20
C THR A 176 21.42 -2.60 5.11
N TYR A 177 20.21 -2.25 5.51
CA TYR A 177 19.92 -1.19 6.47
C TYR A 177 19.33 -1.83 7.73
N SER A 178 20.01 -1.65 8.86
CA SER A 178 19.61 -2.25 10.13
C SER A 178 19.80 -1.29 11.32
N ALA A 179 19.68 -1.80 12.55
CA ALA A 179 19.78 -1.03 13.78
C ALA A 179 21.00 -1.43 14.63
N TYR A 180 21.43 -0.54 15.52
CA TYR A 180 22.38 -0.86 16.59
C TYR A 180 22.03 -0.15 17.90
N GLY A 181 22.62 -0.60 19.01
CA GLY A 181 22.36 -0.05 20.34
C GLY A 181 21.10 -0.63 20.98
N GLU A 182 20.56 0.10 21.96
CA GLU A 182 19.46 -0.34 22.83
C GLU A 182 18.25 0.60 22.71
N GLY A 183 17.05 0.15 23.11
CA GLY A 183 15.85 0.99 23.17
C GLY A 183 14.79 0.63 22.13
N ALA A 184 14.06 1.63 21.60
CA ALA A 184 13.06 1.46 20.54
C ALA A 184 13.72 1.42 19.14
N LYS A 185 13.06 0.86 18.12
CA LYS A 185 13.65 0.77 16.78
C LYS A 185 13.96 2.19 16.25
N PRO A 186 15.05 2.37 15.49
CA PRO A 186 15.27 3.65 14.81
C PRO A 186 14.13 3.92 13.83
N ILE A 187 13.59 5.14 13.85
CA ILE A 187 12.49 5.55 12.97
C ILE A 187 13.07 6.29 11.77
N ILE A 188 12.85 5.76 10.56
CA ILE A 188 12.92 6.50 9.31
C ILE A 188 11.59 7.22 9.15
N ASN A 189 11.60 8.52 9.35
CA ASN A 189 10.40 9.35 9.44
C ASN A 189 10.22 10.17 8.16
N GLY A 190 9.15 9.89 7.41
CA GLY A 190 8.82 10.58 6.16
C GLY A 190 8.41 12.04 6.35
N SER A 191 8.08 12.46 7.57
CA SER A 191 7.76 13.84 7.89
C SER A 191 9.04 14.67 8.07
N PRO A 192 9.25 15.75 7.28
CA PRO A 192 10.52 16.46 7.24
C PRO A 192 10.96 17.12 8.57
N GLU A 193 10.00 17.49 9.42
CA GLU A 193 10.24 18.19 10.68
C GLU A 193 9.13 17.86 11.69
N ASN A 194 9.33 18.22 12.96
CA ASN A 194 8.23 18.28 13.92
C ASN A 194 7.49 19.61 13.70
N TYR A 195 6.20 19.53 13.37
CA TYR A 195 5.33 20.67 13.09
C TYR A 195 4.65 21.23 14.36
N SER A 196 4.99 20.71 15.55
CA SER A 196 4.65 21.35 16.83
C SER A 196 5.51 22.60 17.03
N GLN A 197 5.13 23.68 16.36
CA GLN A 197 5.81 24.99 16.41
C GLN A 197 4.75 26.09 16.64
N PRO A 198 4.54 26.54 17.89
CA PRO A 198 3.45 27.48 18.22
C PRO A 198 3.43 28.75 17.37
N ASP A 199 4.61 29.31 17.09
CA ASP A 199 4.75 30.52 16.27
C ASP A 199 4.40 30.30 14.79
N ARG A 200 4.35 29.05 14.29
CA ARG A 200 4.02 28.75 12.90
C ARG A 200 2.53 28.54 12.67
N TRP A 201 1.79 28.15 13.69
CA TRP A 201 0.34 28.03 13.60
C TRP A 201 -0.31 29.40 13.80
N LYS A 202 -1.01 29.88 12.76
CA LYS A 202 -1.71 31.17 12.77
C LYS A 202 -3.21 30.94 12.80
N LEU A 203 -3.89 31.54 13.77
CA LEU A 203 -5.34 31.57 13.79
C LEU A 203 -5.83 32.38 12.58
N THR A 204 -6.80 31.82 11.86
CA THR A 204 -7.45 32.47 10.71
C THR A 204 -8.66 33.28 11.15
N GLU A 205 -9.33 33.96 10.22
CA GLU A 205 -10.62 34.59 10.47
C GLU A 205 -11.77 33.59 10.69
N TYR A 206 -11.58 32.32 10.32
CA TYR A 206 -12.58 31.27 10.48
C TYR A 206 -12.48 30.62 11.87
N GLU A 207 -13.64 30.31 12.44
CA GLU A 207 -13.75 29.79 13.81
C GLU A 207 -12.91 28.53 14.00
N ASN A 208 -11.97 28.57 14.97
CA ASN A 208 -11.09 27.47 15.35
C ASN A 208 -10.18 26.92 14.24
N ILE A 209 -10.07 27.59 13.09
CA ILE A 209 -9.21 27.14 11.99
C ILE A 209 -7.84 27.81 12.12
N TRP A 210 -6.82 26.98 12.15
CA TRP A 210 -5.42 27.36 12.18
C TRP A 210 -4.76 26.99 10.86
N VAL A 211 -3.90 27.86 10.36
CA VAL A 211 -3.06 27.60 9.19
C VAL A 211 -1.60 27.47 9.62
N TYR A 212 -0.89 26.48 9.10
CA TYR A 212 0.55 26.40 9.27
C TYR A 212 1.23 27.35 8.28
N ASP A 213 2.04 28.30 8.77
CA ASP A 213 2.70 29.35 7.98
C ASP A 213 3.88 28.80 7.15
N LYS A 214 3.55 27.95 6.18
CA LYS A 214 4.43 27.36 5.18
C LYS A 214 3.61 26.83 4.01
N VAL A 215 4.16 26.99 2.80
CA VAL A 215 3.62 26.40 1.57
C VAL A 215 4.17 24.98 1.39
N PHE A 216 3.31 24.04 0.98
CA PHE A 216 3.66 22.64 0.74
C PHE A 216 3.32 22.24 -0.71
N ASP A 217 4.33 22.00 -1.53
CA ASP A 217 4.12 21.55 -2.91
C ASP A 217 3.64 20.10 -3.05
N ARG A 218 3.78 19.31 -1.97
CA ARG A 218 3.37 17.92 -1.92
C ARG A 218 2.15 17.79 -1.05
N ASP A 219 1.17 17.05 -1.55
CA ASP A 219 -0.07 16.84 -0.84
C ASP A 219 0.13 16.21 0.55
N CYS A 220 -0.49 16.74 1.60
CA CYS A 220 -0.46 16.15 2.93
C CYS A 220 -1.58 15.11 3.07
N GLY A 221 -1.21 13.83 3.14
CA GLY A 221 -2.16 12.72 3.23
C GLY A 221 -2.83 12.57 4.60
N LEU A 222 -2.08 12.86 5.66
CA LEU A 222 -2.52 12.72 7.05
C LEU A 222 -1.67 13.66 7.94
N ILE A 223 -2.26 14.19 9.00
CA ILE A 223 -1.54 14.76 10.14
C ILE A 223 -1.68 13.79 11.30
N VAL A 224 -0.56 13.45 11.93
CA VAL A 224 -0.52 12.56 13.10
C VAL A 224 0.00 13.34 14.30
N PHE A 225 -0.67 13.19 15.43
CA PHE A 225 -0.38 13.89 16.67
C PHE A 225 0.11 12.90 17.74
N ASN A 226 1.18 13.25 18.45
CA ASN A 226 1.78 12.47 19.56
C ASN A 226 1.82 10.96 19.27
N ASP A 227 2.56 10.57 18.23
CA ASP A 227 2.79 9.17 17.88
C ASP A 227 1.53 8.33 17.52
N GLY A 228 0.37 8.97 17.40
CA GLY A 228 -0.90 8.31 17.11
C GLY A 228 -2.00 8.49 18.14
N ASP A 229 -1.78 9.30 19.19
CA ASP A 229 -2.83 9.64 20.17
C ASP A 229 -4.05 10.29 19.50
N ALA A 230 -3.82 11.06 18.43
CA ALA A 230 -4.85 11.58 17.55
C ALA A 230 -4.34 11.69 16.11
N TRP A 231 -5.26 11.84 15.16
CA TRP A 231 -4.96 12.04 13.75
C TRP A 231 -6.03 12.89 13.08
N SER A 232 -5.67 13.55 11.98
CA SER A 232 -6.60 14.40 11.25
C SER A 232 -7.60 13.62 10.40
N VAL A 233 -8.77 14.21 10.16
CA VAL A 233 -9.70 13.82 9.10
C VAL A 233 -9.47 14.71 7.88
N LYS A 234 -8.98 14.16 6.77
CA LYS A 234 -8.68 14.94 5.58
C LYS A 234 -9.95 15.25 4.78
N ARG A 235 -10.20 16.54 4.52
CA ARG A 235 -11.21 17.04 3.59
C ARG A 235 -10.59 17.22 2.20
N ILE A 236 -11.29 16.76 1.17
CA ILE A 236 -10.83 16.76 -0.23
C ILE A 236 -11.94 17.33 -1.09
N VAL A 237 -11.63 18.34 -1.89
CA VAL A 237 -12.58 18.98 -2.80
C VAL A 237 -13.22 17.92 -3.70
N ASP A 238 -14.52 18.04 -3.94
CA ASP A 238 -15.35 17.10 -4.71
C ASP A 238 -15.48 15.68 -4.10
N SER A 239 -14.95 15.47 -2.89
CA SER A 239 -15.12 14.22 -2.15
C SER A 239 -16.13 14.42 -1.01
N LEU A 240 -17.09 13.50 -0.90
CA LEU A 240 -18.10 13.51 0.16
C LEU A 240 -18.84 14.87 0.31
N GLY A 241 -18.99 15.59 -0.80
CA GLY A 241 -19.72 16.87 -0.86
C GLY A 241 -18.96 18.07 -0.29
N PHE A 242 -17.65 18.00 -0.08
CA PHE A 242 -16.84 19.15 0.34
C PHE A 242 -16.52 20.05 -0.86
N GLU A 243 -16.94 21.31 -0.82
CA GLU A 243 -16.73 22.28 -1.90
C GLU A 243 -15.39 23.03 -1.81
N GLY A 244 -14.62 22.80 -0.75
CA GLY A 244 -13.33 23.47 -0.53
C GLY A 244 -13.43 24.75 0.28
N THR A 245 -14.56 25.00 0.95
CA THR A 245 -14.77 26.20 1.77
C THR A 245 -14.45 25.94 3.24
N PHE A 246 -13.84 26.91 3.92
CA PHE A 246 -13.42 26.74 5.31
C PHE A 246 -14.61 26.64 6.28
N GLU A 247 -15.75 27.25 5.96
CA GLU A 247 -16.98 27.17 6.75
C GLU A 247 -17.60 25.76 6.82
N GLU A 248 -17.23 24.87 5.90
CA GLU A 248 -17.63 23.46 5.93
C GLU A 248 -16.80 22.62 6.91
N MET A 249 -15.62 23.11 7.30
CA MET A 249 -14.72 22.45 8.26
C MET A 249 -15.12 22.83 9.69
N LYS A 250 -15.72 21.87 10.40
CA LYS A 250 -16.39 22.13 11.70
C LYS A 250 -15.93 21.19 12.81
N ASN A 251 -15.46 20.01 12.45
CA ASN A 251 -15.11 19.00 13.45
C ASN A 251 -13.63 19.15 13.81
N ASP A 252 -13.33 19.01 15.10
CA ASP A 252 -11.94 19.06 15.57
C ASP A 252 -11.07 18.08 14.78
N LEU A 253 -9.86 18.53 14.44
CA LEU A 253 -8.88 17.82 13.63
C LEU A 253 -9.28 17.53 12.17
N GLU A 254 -10.35 18.15 11.64
CA GLU A 254 -10.50 18.22 10.19
C GLU A 254 -9.37 19.04 9.58
N MET A 255 -8.70 18.48 8.57
CA MET A 255 -7.62 19.16 7.86
C MET A 255 -7.96 19.33 6.38
N TYR A 256 -7.50 20.44 5.82
CA TYR A 256 -7.59 20.73 4.40
C TYR A 256 -6.24 21.26 3.92
N HIS A 257 -5.66 20.58 2.94
CA HIS A 257 -4.52 21.08 2.21
C HIS A 257 -5.04 21.87 1.01
N SER A 258 -5.02 23.20 1.12
CA SER A 258 -5.68 24.11 0.20
C SER A 258 -5.10 24.00 -1.21
N LEU A 259 -5.98 23.88 -2.22
CA LEU A 259 -5.58 23.88 -3.63
C LEU A 259 -5.12 25.27 -4.11
N ASP A 260 -5.56 26.35 -3.45
CA ASP A 260 -5.32 27.72 -3.87
C ASP A 260 -3.94 28.25 -3.45
N ASP A 261 -3.61 28.10 -2.16
CA ASP A 261 -2.39 28.65 -1.58
C ASP A 261 -1.39 27.58 -1.12
N LYS A 262 -1.75 26.29 -1.28
CA LYS A 262 -0.93 25.14 -0.90
C LYS A 262 -0.52 25.13 0.57
N ARG A 263 -1.32 25.74 1.45
CA ARG A 263 -1.11 25.69 2.90
C ARG A 263 -2.03 24.67 3.54
N ILE A 264 -1.63 24.21 4.72
CA ILE A 264 -2.38 23.23 5.50
C ILE A 264 -3.17 23.96 6.57
N TYR A 265 -4.49 23.79 6.51
CA TYR A 265 -5.47 24.30 7.46
C TYR A 265 -5.97 23.15 8.32
N LEU A 266 -6.17 23.41 9.61
CA LEU A 266 -6.60 22.44 10.61
C LEU A 266 -7.63 23.09 11.53
N VAL A 267 -8.79 22.45 11.70
CA VAL A 267 -9.71 22.79 12.79
C VAL A 267 -9.07 22.32 14.10
N SER A 268 -8.88 23.22 15.05
CA SER A 268 -8.36 22.93 16.38
C SER A 268 -9.18 23.68 17.43
N THR A 269 -10.14 22.98 18.03
CA THR A 269 -11.17 23.58 18.91
C THR A 269 -10.65 23.93 20.31
N GLU A 270 -9.49 23.41 20.69
CA GLU A 270 -8.88 23.62 22.01
C GLU A 270 -7.65 24.56 21.95
N GLY A 271 -7.55 25.38 20.90
CA GLY A 271 -6.49 26.38 20.75
C GLY A 271 -5.42 25.99 19.74
N ASN A 272 -4.20 26.54 19.89
CA ASN A 272 -3.12 26.33 18.95
C ASN A 272 -2.74 24.83 18.90
N PRO A 273 -2.68 24.18 17.72
CA PRO A 273 -2.32 22.77 17.62
C PRO A 273 -1.01 22.40 18.33
N ALA A 274 -0.01 23.29 18.31
CA ALA A 274 1.28 23.04 18.95
C ALA A 274 1.26 23.21 20.48
N ASP A 275 0.21 23.81 21.05
CA ASP A 275 0.00 23.82 22.50
C ASP A 275 -0.73 22.54 22.97
N ARG A 276 -1.41 21.85 22.05
CA ARG A 276 -2.17 20.60 22.31
C ARG A 276 -1.31 19.36 22.15
N PHE A 277 -0.35 19.39 21.23
CA PHE A 277 0.42 18.22 20.82
C PHE A 277 1.91 18.54 20.75
N ASP A 278 2.73 17.81 21.51
CA ASP A 278 4.20 17.96 21.54
C ASP A 278 4.84 17.52 20.21
N ARG A 279 4.16 16.63 19.49
CA ARG A 279 4.63 16.08 18.22
C ARG A 279 3.52 16.13 17.18
N ILE A 280 3.82 16.79 16.06
CA ILE A 280 2.93 16.87 14.90
C ILE A 280 3.75 16.47 13.67
N ASP A 281 3.31 15.43 12.97
CA ASP A 281 3.94 14.95 11.74
C ASP A 281 2.97 15.06 10.58
N PHE A 282 3.39 15.77 9.53
CA PHE A 282 2.68 15.83 8.26
C PHE A 282 3.19 14.70 7.35
N ALA A 283 2.29 13.80 6.96
CA ALA A 283 2.54 12.76 5.99
C ALA A 283 2.43 13.34 4.57
N LEU A 284 3.50 13.99 4.10
CA LEU A 284 3.56 14.60 2.77
C LEU A 284 3.77 13.55 1.68
N LYS A 285 3.18 13.76 0.49
CA LYS A 285 3.23 12.86 -0.67
C LYS A 285 4.65 12.57 -1.13
N ASN A 286 5.23 11.51 -0.60
CA ASN A 286 6.50 10.92 -0.98
C ASN A 286 6.61 9.51 -0.41
N ASN A 287 7.42 8.66 -1.05
CA ASN A 287 7.81 7.39 -0.46
C ASN A 287 8.85 7.65 0.64
N VAL A 288 8.70 7.03 1.81
CA VAL A 288 9.70 7.19 2.89
C VAL A 288 11.03 6.56 2.46
N ILE A 289 10.95 5.40 1.82
CA ILE A 289 12.09 4.65 1.30
C ILE A 289 11.83 4.29 -0.17
N THR A 290 12.86 4.47 -1.00
CA THR A 290 12.97 3.82 -2.31
C THR A 290 14.21 2.94 -2.31
N CYS A 291 14.28 1.93 -3.17
CA CYS A 291 15.47 1.08 -3.25
C CYS A 291 15.68 0.47 -4.63
N GLY A 292 16.92 0.05 -4.90
CA GLY A 292 17.26 -0.82 -6.02
C GLY A 292 17.30 -2.30 -5.63
N ASP A 293 17.86 -3.12 -6.50
CA ASP A 293 17.94 -4.57 -6.30
C ASP A 293 18.77 -4.98 -5.06
N ASN A 294 18.48 -6.16 -4.53
CA ASN A 294 19.20 -6.85 -3.46
C ASN A 294 19.32 -6.02 -2.17
N CYS A 295 18.41 -5.06 -1.96
CA CYS A 295 18.36 -4.30 -0.73
C CYS A 295 17.72 -5.14 0.39
N THR A 296 18.26 -5.02 1.60
CA THR A 296 17.63 -5.56 2.81
C THR A 296 17.31 -4.43 3.79
N PHE A 297 16.08 -4.39 4.28
CA PHE A 297 15.67 -3.53 5.39
C PHE A 297 15.34 -4.43 6.58
N ASP A 298 16.04 -4.24 7.68
CA ASP A 298 16.05 -5.13 8.83
C ASP A 298 15.89 -4.31 10.12
N ASN A 299 14.98 -4.65 11.02
CA ASN A 299 14.96 -4.08 12.37
C ASN A 299 14.82 -2.54 12.46
N ILE A 300 14.16 -1.89 11.50
CA ILE A 300 13.88 -0.44 11.49
C ILE A 300 12.38 -0.16 11.54
N ALA A 301 12.01 1.05 11.96
CA ALA A 301 10.64 1.55 11.86
C ALA A 301 10.53 2.56 10.71
N VAL A 302 9.44 2.54 9.95
CA VAL A 302 9.17 3.44 8.83
C VAL A 302 7.79 4.05 9.02
N LYS A 303 7.71 5.38 9.14
CA LYS A 303 6.46 6.05 9.53
C LYS A 303 6.27 7.41 8.87
N TYR A 304 5.02 7.88 8.84
CA TYR A 304 4.63 9.26 8.52
C TYR A 304 4.99 9.74 7.11
N GLY A 305 4.95 8.86 6.11
CA GLY A 305 5.00 9.22 4.69
C GLY A 305 3.60 9.33 4.09
N GLY A 306 3.35 10.28 3.19
CA GLY A 306 2.05 10.45 2.55
C GLY A 306 1.78 9.53 1.36
N SER A 307 2.82 8.86 0.83
CA SER A 307 2.70 7.84 -0.21
C SER A 307 2.98 6.46 0.38
N HIS A 308 4.06 5.77 -0.02
CA HIS A 308 4.39 4.45 0.48
C HIS A 308 5.47 4.49 1.58
N GLY A 309 5.52 3.48 2.44
CA GLY A 309 6.64 3.28 3.37
C GLY A 309 7.89 2.93 2.58
N ILE A 310 7.87 1.79 1.90
CA ILE A 310 8.80 1.44 0.83
C ILE A 310 8.00 1.41 -0.48
N GLY A 311 8.42 2.15 -1.49
CA GLY A 311 7.78 2.10 -2.82
C GLY A 311 8.83 1.93 -3.92
N THR A 312 8.68 0.87 -4.70
CA THR A 312 9.57 0.52 -5.81
C THR A 312 8.77 0.21 -7.07
N ALA A 313 9.46 0.28 -8.23
CA ALA A 313 8.97 -0.31 -9.46
C ALA A 313 9.58 -1.73 -9.59
N ASN A 314 10.20 -2.05 -10.73
CA ASN A 314 10.94 -3.30 -10.91
C ASN A 314 12.03 -3.48 -9.86
N VAL A 315 12.03 -4.61 -9.16
CA VAL A 315 13.07 -4.93 -8.18
C VAL A 315 13.32 -6.43 -8.08
N LYS A 316 14.58 -6.81 -7.91
CA LYS A 316 15.00 -8.18 -7.59
C LYS A 316 15.62 -8.25 -6.19
N GLY A 317 15.31 -9.28 -5.41
CA GLY A 317 16.01 -9.58 -4.15
C GLY A 317 15.70 -8.60 -3.02
N LEU A 318 14.52 -7.97 -3.00
CA LEU A 318 14.13 -7.10 -1.89
C LEU A 318 13.72 -7.94 -0.69
N THR A 319 14.42 -7.78 0.43
CA THR A 319 14.07 -8.38 1.72
C THR A 319 13.71 -7.30 2.74
N VAL A 320 12.53 -7.41 3.35
CA VAL A 320 12.08 -6.55 4.44
C VAL A 320 11.75 -7.43 5.62
N ARG A 321 12.44 -7.26 6.76
CA ARG A 321 12.21 -8.13 7.92
C ARG A 321 12.37 -7.47 9.27
N PHE A 322 11.63 -7.95 10.26
CA PHE A 322 11.65 -7.39 11.61
C PHE A 322 11.38 -5.87 11.62
N CYS A 323 10.68 -5.35 10.61
CA CYS A 323 10.44 -3.92 10.46
C CYS A 323 9.07 -3.55 11.04
N GLU A 324 8.94 -2.29 11.46
CA GLU A 324 7.67 -1.69 11.87
C GLU A 324 7.24 -0.66 10.83
N PHE A 325 5.98 -0.69 10.40
CA PHE A 325 5.38 0.30 9.51
C PHE A 325 4.12 0.86 10.13
N GLY A 326 4.01 2.18 10.19
CA GLY A 326 2.91 2.84 10.88
C GLY A 326 2.57 4.21 10.32
N TRP A 327 1.28 4.52 10.23
CA TRP A 327 0.80 5.89 9.90
C TRP A 327 1.29 6.38 8.53
N ILE A 328 1.01 5.61 7.49
CA ILE A 328 1.49 5.88 6.13
C ILE A 328 0.31 6.00 5.17
N GLY A 329 0.43 6.94 4.24
CA GLY A 329 -0.44 7.10 3.08
C GLY A 329 -1.44 8.25 3.20
N GLY A 330 -2.46 8.17 2.35
CA GLY A 330 -3.61 9.07 2.33
C GLY A 330 -3.42 10.30 1.46
N SER A 331 -2.29 10.48 0.77
CA SER A 331 -2.17 11.56 -0.20
C SER A 331 -3.05 11.28 -1.43
N ILE A 332 -3.50 12.34 -2.12
CA ILE A 332 -4.24 12.22 -3.38
C ILE A 332 -3.33 11.80 -4.54
N GLN A 333 -3.82 10.98 -5.46
CA GLN A 333 -3.04 10.46 -6.59
C GLN A 333 -2.66 11.56 -7.60
N GLY A 334 -3.48 12.60 -7.75
CA GLY A 334 -3.23 13.77 -8.60
C GLY A 334 -3.84 15.04 -8.01
N ILE A 335 -3.50 16.22 -8.55
CA ILE A 335 -3.89 17.54 -7.99
C ILE A 335 -5.41 17.71 -7.87
N ASN A 336 -6.19 17.16 -8.81
CA ASN A 336 -7.66 17.20 -8.80
C ASN A 336 -8.28 15.82 -8.56
N ALA A 337 -7.52 14.89 -7.99
CA ALA A 337 -8.01 13.54 -7.73
C ALA A 337 -8.70 13.48 -6.37
N THR A 338 -9.80 12.72 -6.30
CA THR A 338 -10.42 12.32 -5.03
C THR A 338 -9.86 11.00 -4.52
N THR A 339 -9.26 10.20 -5.40
CA THR A 339 -8.58 8.95 -5.06
C THR A 339 -7.30 9.23 -4.28
N ARG A 340 -7.20 8.59 -3.12
CA ARG A 340 -6.03 8.61 -2.23
C ARG A 340 -5.32 7.26 -2.30
N PHE A 341 -4.07 7.21 -1.86
CA PHE A 341 -3.25 5.99 -1.90
C PHE A 341 -2.21 5.98 -0.79
N GLY A 342 -1.57 4.83 -0.57
CA GLY A 342 -0.37 4.71 0.24
C GLY A 342 -0.30 3.38 0.97
N ASN A 343 0.76 2.64 0.68
CA ASN A 343 0.99 1.26 1.14
C ASN A 343 2.18 1.20 2.09
N ALA A 344 2.28 0.20 2.97
CA ALA A 344 3.48 0.07 3.81
C ALA A 344 4.68 -0.35 2.96
N VAL A 345 4.52 -1.39 2.13
CA VAL A 345 5.52 -1.84 1.15
C VAL A 345 4.83 -2.13 -0.17
N GLU A 346 5.27 -1.45 -1.23
CA GLU A 346 4.76 -1.62 -2.59
C GLU A 346 5.87 -1.96 -3.58
N ILE A 347 5.58 -2.96 -4.42
CA ILE A 347 6.16 -3.11 -5.74
C ILE A 347 5.07 -2.87 -6.79
N TYR A 348 5.29 -1.90 -7.68
CA TYR A 348 4.43 -1.62 -8.83
C TYR A 348 5.17 -1.99 -10.12
N VAL A 349 4.75 -3.05 -10.83
CA VAL A 349 5.42 -3.76 -11.96
C VAL A 349 6.11 -5.06 -11.49
N ALA A 350 7.29 -5.43 -12.00
CA ALA A 350 7.82 -6.79 -11.90
C ALA A 350 8.65 -7.00 -10.64
N CYS A 351 8.65 -8.22 -10.12
CA CYS A 351 9.51 -8.58 -9.00
C CYS A 351 10.05 -10.01 -9.11
N GLU A 352 11.24 -10.20 -8.55
CA GLU A 352 11.83 -11.53 -8.34
C GLU A 352 12.46 -11.58 -6.95
N ASP A 353 12.24 -12.65 -6.20
CA ASP A 353 12.81 -12.85 -4.86
C ASP A 353 12.42 -11.71 -3.88
N PHE A 354 11.11 -11.47 -3.76
CA PHE A 354 10.54 -10.46 -2.87
C PHE A 354 10.08 -11.09 -1.57
N THR A 355 10.70 -10.72 -0.45
CA THR A 355 10.41 -11.30 0.87
C THR A 355 10.03 -10.23 1.87
N ILE A 356 8.89 -10.41 2.53
CA ILE A 356 8.50 -9.67 3.73
C ILE A 356 8.24 -10.64 4.87
N ASP A 357 9.05 -10.56 5.92
CA ASP A 357 9.11 -11.56 6.98
C ASP A 357 9.13 -10.93 8.38
N HIS A 358 8.28 -11.38 9.30
CA HIS A 358 8.24 -10.86 10.67
C HIS A 358 8.14 -9.31 10.74
N CYS A 359 7.27 -8.68 9.95
CA CYS A 359 7.01 -7.24 10.03
C CYS A 359 5.72 -6.92 10.80
N TYR A 360 5.73 -5.80 11.54
CA TYR A 360 4.54 -5.24 12.17
C TYR A 360 4.05 -4.06 11.33
N VAL A 361 2.86 -4.18 10.75
CA VAL A 361 2.29 -3.21 9.82
C VAL A 361 0.96 -2.74 10.36
N TYR A 362 0.80 -1.44 10.61
CA TYR A 362 -0.42 -0.92 11.18
C TYR A 362 -0.80 0.47 10.70
N GLN A 363 -2.11 0.80 10.73
CA GLN A 363 -2.62 2.13 10.42
C GLN A 363 -2.10 2.65 9.06
N ILE A 364 -2.33 1.85 8.02
CA ILE A 364 -1.97 2.16 6.65
C ILE A 364 -3.22 2.56 5.87
N TYR A 365 -3.12 3.61 5.07
CA TYR A 365 -4.26 4.13 4.32
C TYR A 365 -4.88 3.08 3.40
N ASP A 366 -4.05 2.36 2.65
CA ASP A 366 -4.47 1.42 1.61
C ASP A 366 -4.04 -0.02 1.96
N ALA A 367 -3.14 -0.66 1.21
CA ALA A 367 -2.60 -1.98 1.53
C ALA A 367 -1.47 -1.90 2.56
N GLY A 368 -1.43 -2.85 3.50
CA GLY A 368 -0.23 -3.12 4.28
C GLY A 368 0.91 -3.50 3.33
N LEU A 369 0.80 -4.64 2.66
CA LEU A 369 1.83 -5.19 1.79
C LEU A 369 1.27 -5.44 0.40
N THR A 370 2.04 -5.17 -0.67
CA THR A 370 1.53 -5.39 -2.03
C THR A 370 2.61 -5.69 -3.07
N HIS A 371 2.24 -6.53 -4.04
CA HIS A 371 2.89 -6.70 -5.33
C HIS A 371 1.80 -6.57 -6.40
N GLN A 372 1.86 -5.53 -7.22
CA GLN A 372 0.73 -5.16 -8.05
C GLN A 372 1.13 -4.56 -9.39
N PHE A 373 0.33 -4.85 -10.41
CA PHE A 373 0.47 -4.26 -11.72
C PHE A 373 -0.82 -4.33 -12.51
N LYS A 374 -1.16 -3.21 -13.15
CA LYS A 374 -2.22 -3.12 -14.15
C LYS A 374 -1.77 -2.20 -15.28
N GLY A 375 -2.28 -2.46 -16.48
CA GLY A 375 -2.04 -1.64 -17.68
C GLY A 375 -1.01 -2.24 -18.63
N ASP A 376 -0.50 -1.43 -19.57
CA ASP A 376 0.49 -1.86 -20.56
C ASP A 376 1.90 -1.38 -20.19
N ASN A 377 2.81 -2.32 -19.93
CA ASN A 377 4.22 -2.06 -19.64
C ASN A 377 5.11 -2.19 -20.89
N GLY A 378 4.54 -2.46 -22.06
CA GLY A 378 5.26 -2.75 -23.31
C GLY A 378 6.05 -4.07 -23.29
N SER A 379 6.05 -4.79 -22.17
CA SER A 379 6.73 -6.06 -21.94
C SER A 379 6.06 -6.81 -20.77
N PRO A 380 6.21 -8.15 -20.69
CA PRO A 380 5.63 -8.93 -19.60
C PRO A 380 6.11 -8.48 -18.21
N VAL A 381 5.25 -8.67 -17.21
CA VAL A 381 5.46 -8.29 -15.81
C VAL A 381 5.42 -9.54 -14.93
N PRO A 382 6.53 -10.29 -14.84
CA PRO A 382 6.59 -11.45 -13.95
C PRO A 382 6.72 -11.01 -12.49
N MET A 383 6.00 -11.69 -11.61
CA MET A 383 6.09 -11.55 -10.15
C MET A 383 6.44 -12.92 -9.57
N VAL A 384 7.73 -13.16 -9.32
CA VAL A 384 8.30 -14.51 -9.09
C VAL A 384 8.93 -14.60 -7.71
N ASN A 385 8.66 -15.69 -7.00
CA ASN A 385 9.18 -15.95 -5.64
C ASN A 385 8.81 -14.81 -4.68
N VAL A 386 7.50 -14.59 -4.50
CA VAL A 386 6.96 -13.59 -3.57
C VAL A 386 6.57 -14.27 -2.27
N THR A 387 7.10 -13.80 -1.15
CA THR A 387 6.87 -14.40 0.17
C THR A 387 6.44 -13.35 1.19
N TYR A 388 5.31 -13.62 1.85
CA TYR A 388 4.82 -12.89 3.01
C TYR A 388 4.68 -13.86 4.19
N THR A 389 5.61 -13.80 5.15
CA THR A 389 5.68 -14.76 6.27
C THR A 389 5.67 -14.11 7.64
N SER A 390 4.90 -14.71 8.57
CA SER A 390 4.92 -14.34 10.00
C SER A 390 4.73 -12.85 10.28
N ASN A 391 3.99 -12.12 9.43
CA ASN A 391 3.73 -10.70 9.64
C ASN A 391 2.51 -10.50 10.54
N LEU A 392 2.53 -9.44 11.35
CA LEU A 392 1.35 -8.91 12.03
C LEU A 392 0.87 -7.68 11.27
N ILE A 393 -0.35 -7.73 10.73
CA ILE A 393 -0.92 -6.65 9.92
C ILE A 393 -2.26 -6.22 10.51
N GLU A 394 -2.35 -5.00 11.03
CA GLU A 394 -3.51 -4.52 11.79
C GLU A 394 -4.03 -3.19 11.25
N TYR A 395 -5.34 -2.96 11.28
CA TYR A 395 -5.92 -1.63 11.00
C TYR A 395 -5.48 -1.01 9.65
N CYS A 396 -5.20 -1.87 8.66
CA CYS A 396 -4.96 -1.46 7.27
C CYS A 396 -6.26 -1.60 6.49
N THR A 397 -6.42 -0.87 5.40
CA THR A 397 -7.61 -1.06 4.55
C THR A 397 -7.56 -2.40 3.84
N TYR A 398 -6.38 -2.78 3.32
CA TYR A 398 -6.08 -4.16 2.98
C TYR A 398 -4.87 -4.69 3.76
N SER A 399 -4.87 -5.96 4.15
CA SER A 399 -3.65 -6.52 4.78
C SER A 399 -2.59 -6.82 3.72
N ILE A 400 -2.92 -7.64 2.72
CA ILE A 400 -2.10 -7.97 1.57
C ILE A 400 -2.95 -7.74 0.31
N GLU A 401 -2.43 -6.91 -0.59
CA GLU A 401 -3.01 -6.70 -1.92
C GLU A 401 -2.11 -7.34 -2.99
N TYR A 402 -2.73 -7.87 -4.02
CA TYR A 402 -2.05 -8.32 -5.22
C TYR A 402 -2.95 -8.09 -6.41
N PHE A 403 -2.36 -7.81 -7.57
CA PHE A 403 -3.06 -8.01 -8.82
C PHE A 403 -2.10 -7.98 -10.00
N LEU A 404 -2.42 -8.76 -11.02
CA LEU A 404 -1.66 -8.83 -12.24
C LEU A 404 -2.60 -8.92 -13.44
N ASP A 405 -2.66 -7.86 -14.23
CA ASP A 405 -3.32 -7.88 -15.54
C ASP A 405 -2.82 -6.78 -16.50
N GLU A 406 -3.32 -6.81 -17.73
CA GLU A 406 -3.09 -5.79 -18.76
C GLU A 406 -4.40 -5.08 -19.18
N SER A 407 -5.38 -4.98 -18.28
CA SER A 407 -6.62 -4.28 -18.62
C SER A 407 -6.45 -2.76 -18.49
N HIS A 408 -6.81 -2.04 -19.54
CA HIS A 408 -7.11 -0.60 -19.45
C HIS A 408 -8.55 -0.35 -18.94
N ASN A 409 -9.35 -1.41 -18.78
CA ASN A 409 -10.76 -1.35 -18.42
C ASN A 409 -10.97 -1.83 -16.96
N PRO A 410 -11.31 -0.93 -16.02
CA PRO A 410 -11.60 -1.31 -14.64
C PRO A 410 -12.70 -2.37 -14.53
N GLY A 411 -12.49 -3.39 -13.71
CA GLY A 411 -13.53 -4.35 -13.30
C GLY A 411 -13.88 -5.43 -14.33
N LYS A 412 -13.01 -5.69 -15.31
CA LYS A 412 -13.11 -6.86 -16.20
C LYS A 412 -11.83 -7.68 -16.13
N PRO A 413 -11.92 -9.03 -16.09
CA PRO A 413 -10.76 -9.88 -16.31
C PRO A 413 -10.14 -9.52 -17.67
N ALA A 414 -8.87 -9.11 -17.68
CA ALA A 414 -8.15 -8.82 -18.91
C ALA A 414 -7.90 -10.11 -19.70
N ASP A 415 -7.99 -10.04 -21.03
CA ASP A 415 -7.22 -10.95 -21.88
C ASP A 415 -5.78 -10.41 -21.88
N SER A 416 -4.85 -11.11 -21.22
CA SER A 416 -3.42 -10.78 -21.28
C SER A 416 -2.95 -10.89 -22.73
N LYS A 417 -2.21 -9.88 -23.23
CA LYS A 417 -1.53 -9.94 -24.53
C LYS A 417 -0.40 -10.96 -24.53
N TYR A 418 0.24 -11.14 -23.38
CA TYR A 418 1.32 -12.09 -23.18
C TYR A 418 0.82 -13.45 -22.69
N SER A 419 1.61 -14.49 -22.95
CA SER A 419 1.32 -15.81 -22.43
C SER A 419 1.33 -15.83 -20.90
N ILE A 420 0.55 -16.74 -20.30
CA ILE A 420 0.52 -16.93 -18.84
C ILE A 420 1.84 -17.45 -18.26
N ASP A 421 2.82 -17.80 -19.09
CA ASP A 421 4.17 -18.17 -18.65
C ASP A 421 5.07 -16.93 -18.49
N GLU A 422 4.72 -15.81 -19.13
CA GLU A 422 5.49 -14.56 -19.15
C GLU A 422 4.88 -13.49 -18.25
N GLN A 423 3.55 -13.34 -18.27
CA GLN A 423 2.77 -12.48 -17.38
C GLN A 423 2.20 -13.38 -16.27
N VAL A 424 2.95 -13.56 -15.18
CA VAL A 424 2.60 -14.56 -14.16
C VAL A 424 3.01 -14.16 -12.75
N MET A 425 2.16 -14.51 -11.78
CA MET A 425 2.51 -14.61 -10.37
C MET A 425 2.97 -16.03 -10.06
N LYS A 426 4.28 -16.24 -9.93
CA LYS A 426 4.86 -17.58 -9.77
C LYS A 426 5.48 -17.76 -8.39
N ASN A 427 5.17 -18.88 -7.73
CA ASN A 427 5.66 -19.20 -6.39
C ASN A 427 5.34 -18.11 -5.36
N VAL A 428 4.05 -17.76 -5.24
CA VAL A 428 3.57 -16.81 -4.23
C VAL A 428 3.21 -17.56 -2.96
N VAL A 429 3.77 -17.16 -1.82
CA VAL A 429 3.55 -17.80 -0.52
C VAL A 429 3.12 -16.77 0.52
N ILE A 430 1.90 -16.93 1.03
CA ILE A 430 1.37 -16.17 2.18
C ILE A 430 1.20 -17.15 3.34
N ARG A 431 2.08 -17.09 4.34
CA ARG A 431 2.13 -18.10 5.40
C ARG A 431 2.31 -17.53 6.80
N GLY A 432 1.52 -18.03 7.75
CA GLY A 432 1.76 -17.75 9.18
C GLY A 432 1.50 -16.31 9.60
N ASN A 433 0.85 -15.50 8.76
CA ASN A 433 0.56 -14.10 9.07
C ASN A 433 -0.66 -14.00 9.99
N ILE A 434 -0.67 -12.98 10.85
CA ILE A 434 -1.83 -12.57 11.63
C ILE A 434 -2.34 -11.26 11.03
N MET A 435 -3.48 -11.31 10.36
CA MET A 435 -4.11 -10.19 9.68
C MET A 435 -5.38 -9.81 10.43
N ARG A 436 -5.44 -8.60 10.99
CA ARG A 436 -6.51 -8.21 11.91
C ARG A 436 -7.15 -6.89 11.54
N PHE A 437 -8.46 -6.82 11.69
CA PHE A 437 -9.22 -5.57 11.66
C PHE A 437 -9.04 -4.79 10.35
N ALA A 438 -9.12 -5.47 9.21
CA ALA A 438 -9.06 -4.80 7.92
C ALA A 438 -10.21 -3.79 7.79
N GLY A 439 -9.89 -2.54 7.42
CA GLY A 439 -10.85 -1.45 7.31
C GLY A 439 -11.33 -0.83 8.63
N TYR A 440 -10.78 -1.21 9.78
CA TYR A 440 -11.09 -0.56 11.07
C TYR A 440 -10.13 0.58 11.42
N GLY A 441 -9.03 0.74 10.67
CA GLY A 441 -8.07 1.83 10.86
C GLY A 441 -8.51 3.16 10.26
N TRP A 442 -7.64 4.17 10.38
CA TRP A 442 -7.91 5.51 9.85
C TRP A 442 -8.07 5.54 8.32
N GLY A 443 -7.52 4.55 7.61
CA GLY A 443 -7.69 4.37 6.16
C GLY A 443 -9.16 4.27 5.73
N ASP A 444 -10.06 3.90 6.66
CA ASP A 444 -11.50 3.97 6.43
C ASP A 444 -11.98 5.38 6.07
N GLN A 445 -11.21 6.46 6.27
CA GLN A 445 -11.53 7.78 5.68
C GLN A 445 -11.79 7.76 4.17
N ARG A 446 -11.44 6.67 3.46
CA ARG A 446 -11.86 6.45 2.07
C ARG A 446 -13.39 6.60 1.89
N PRO A 447 -13.84 7.19 0.76
CA PRO A 447 -15.27 7.26 0.45
C PRO A 447 -15.91 5.88 0.23
N ASP A 448 -15.23 4.99 -0.49
CA ASP A 448 -15.72 3.64 -0.78
C ASP A 448 -15.55 2.71 0.43
N LYS A 449 -16.67 2.38 1.09
CA LYS A 449 -16.72 1.51 2.26
C LYS A 449 -16.78 0.02 1.92
N THR A 450 -16.76 -0.33 0.63
CA THR A 450 -16.94 -1.71 0.13
C THR A 450 -15.64 -2.36 -0.32
N ALA A 451 -14.51 -1.76 0.01
CA ALA A 451 -13.23 -2.23 -0.49
C ALA A 451 -12.46 -3.09 0.51
N ALA A 452 -12.57 -2.85 1.82
CA ALA A 452 -11.69 -3.44 2.83
C ALA A 452 -11.66 -4.98 2.80
N ALA A 453 -10.45 -5.56 2.82
CA ALA A 453 -10.23 -7.00 2.85
C ALA A 453 -8.83 -7.37 3.33
N HIS A 454 -8.66 -8.53 3.98
CA HIS A 454 -7.31 -8.96 4.34
C HIS A 454 -6.50 -9.38 3.11
N LEU A 455 -7.05 -10.25 2.26
CA LEU A 455 -6.41 -10.65 1.01
C LEU A 455 -7.17 -10.07 -0.17
N LYS A 456 -6.54 -9.18 -0.93
CA LYS A 456 -7.18 -8.37 -1.97
C LYS A 456 -6.52 -8.60 -3.34
N GLY A 457 -7.07 -9.55 -4.10
CA GLY A 457 -6.76 -9.86 -5.50
C GLY A 457 -7.61 -9.08 -6.53
N TRP A 458 -8.73 -8.51 -6.08
CA TRP A 458 -9.79 -7.92 -6.93
C TRP A 458 -10.30 -8.87 -8.03
N ASP A 459 -11.00 -8.30 -9.01
CA ASP A 459 -11.58 -8.97 -10.18
C ASP A 459 -10.59 -8.99 -11.38
N HIS A 460 -9.29 -9.10 -11.11
CA HIS A 460 -8.22 -9.11 -12.13
C HIS A 460 -7.99 -10.52 -12.71
N ALA A 461 -7.27 -10.58 -13.84
CA ALA A 461 -6.94 -11.85 -14.50
C ALA A 461 -6.08 -12.76 -13.61
N ASN A 462 -5.10 -12.17 -12.92
CA ASN A 462 -4.30 -12.82 -11.88
C ASN A 462 -3.71 -14.19 -12.29
N PRO A 463 -3.05 -14.31 -13.47
CA PRO A 463 -2.42 -15.57 -13.87
C PRO A 463 -1.39 -15.99 -12.83
N ALA A 464 -1.46 -17.25 -12.38
CA ALA A 464 -0.62 -17.72 -11.28
C ALA A 464 -0.23 -19.19 -11.41
N ASP A 465 0.99 -19.50 -10.96
CA ASP A 465 1.56 -20.85 -10.89
C ASP A 465 2.22 -21.03 -9.51
N GLY A 466 1.62 -21.85 -8.65
CA GLY A 466 2.10 -22.06 -7.29
C GLY A 466 1.78 -20.90 -6.33
N TYR A 467 0.50 -20.55 -6.19
CA TYR A 467 0.02 -19.58 -5.20
C TYR A 467 -0.55 -20.30 -3.97
N ILE A 468 0.16 -20.21 -2.84
CA ILE A 468 -0.18 -20.87 -1.57
C ILE A 468 -0.53 -19.84 -0.50
N VAL A 469 -1.66 -20.05 0.18
CA VAL A 469 -2.11 -19.27 1.34
C VAL A 469 -2.38 -20.20 2.51
N GLU A 470 -1.46 -20.30 3.46
CA GLU A 470 -1.56 -21.32 4.51
C GLU A 470 -1.21 -20.86 5.92
N ASN A 471 -1.87 -21.45 6.91
CA ASN A 471 -1.61 -21.24 8.33
C ASN A 471 -1.70 -19.76 8.76
N ASN A 472 -2.49 -18.94 8.07
CA ASN A 472 -2.73 -17.54 8.44
C ASN A 472 -3.94 -17.39 9.36
N ILE A 473 -4.00 -16.29 10.09
CA ILE A 473 -5.18 -15.85 10.84
C ILE A 473 -5.76 -14.63 10.13
N PHE A 474 -7.01 -14.73 9.70
CA PHE A 474 -7.83 -13.65 9.14
C PHE A 474 -8.85 -13.22 10.20
N ASP A 475 -8.49 -12.28 11.06
CA ASP A 475 -9.31 -11.80 12.17
C ASP A 475 -10.10 -10.54 11.80
N ARG A 476 -11.37 -10.73 11.43
CA ARG A 476 -12.39 -9.70 11.19
C ARG A 476 -12.00 -8.58 10.23
N SER A 477 -12.87 -8.38 9.24
CA SER A 477 -12.79 -7.27 8.32
C SER A 477 -14.10 -6.50 8.33
N ARG A 478 -14.01 -5.19 8.12
CA ARG A 478 -15.18 -4.30 8.10
C ARG A 478 -16.11 -4.57 6.94
N TYR A 479 -15.57 -5.07 5.82
CA TYR A 479 -16.36 -5.46 4.66
C TYR A 479 -16.26 -6.96 4.42
N MET A 480 -15.17 -7.45 3.82
CA MET A 480 -14.98 -8.88 3.53
C MET A 480 -13.62 -9.39 3.97
N LEU A 481 -13.46 -10.69 4.25
CA LEU A 481 -12.15 -11.24 4.59
C LEU A 481 -11.24 -11.37 3.36
N ILE A 482 -11.77 -11.85 2.24
CA ILE A 482 -10.99 -12.09 1.02
C ILE A 482 -11.70 -11.58 -0.25
N HIS A 483 -10.92 -11.16 -1.24
CA HIS A 483 -11.40 -10.90 -2.58
C HIS A 483 -10.38 -11.47 -3.57
N CYS A 484 -10.53 -12.73 -3.95
CA CYS A 484 -9.61 -13.43 -4.84
C CYS A 484 -10.34 -13.83 -6.14
N GLY A 485 -10.27 -12.96 -7.15
CA GLY A 485 -10.68 -13.29 -8.51
C GLY A 485 -9.50 -13.73 -9.37
N ALA A 486 -9.79 -14.58 -10.34
CA ALA A 486 -8.86 -14.94 -11.41
C ALA A 486 -9.60 -15.27 -12.71
N ALA A 487 -8.90 -15.22 -13.84
CA ALA A 487 -9.45 -15.58 -15.15
C ALA A 487 -9.59 -17.11 -15.34
N LEU A 488 -8.70 -17.90 -14.73
CA LEU A 488 -8.74 -19.36 -14.73
C LEU A 488 -8.85 -19.90 -13.31
N ALA A 489 -9.56 -21.02 -13.14
CA ALA A 489 -9.75 -21.63 -11.82
C ALA A 489 -8.44 -22.13 -11.20
N ASN A 490 -7.48 -22.57 -12.02
CA ASN A 490 -6.18 -23.06 -11.56
C ASN A 490 -5.25 -21.96 -11.06
N ASP A 491 -5.54 -20.69 -11.38
CA ASP A 491 -4.75 -19.53 -10.96
C ASP A 491 -5.20 -19.02 -9.58
N LEU A 492 -6.31 -19.57 -9.04
CA LEU A 492 -6.79 -19.21 -7.71
C LEU A 492 -5.80 -19.70 -6.64
N PRO A 493 -5.62 -18.93 -5.54
CA PRO A 493 -4.77 -19.37 -4.44
C PRO A 493 -5.28 -20.65 -3.79
N VAL A 494 -4.35 -21.53 -3.41
CA VAL A 494 -4.66 -22.75 -2.65
C VAL A 494 -4.61 -22.45 -1.16
N PHE A 495 -5.74 -22.65 -0.45
CA PHE A 495 -5.88 -22.40 0.98
C PHE A 495 -5.71 -23.67 1.81
N SER A 496 -5.01 -23.58 2.95
CA SER A 496 -4.85 -24.68 3.90
C SER A 496 -4.51 -24.22 5.32
N GLY A 497 -5.15 -24.79 6.34
CA GLY A 497 -4.77 -24.57 7.75
C GLY A 497 -4.97 -23.14 8.24
N ASN A 498 -5.66 -22.28 7.49
CA ASN A 498 -5.97 -20.92 7.91
C ASN A 498 -7.09 -20.91 8.94
N ILE A 499 -7.15 -19.83 9.72
CA ILE A 499 -8.26 -19.52 10.62
C ILE A 499 -8.93 -18.26 10.09
N PHE A 500 -10.19 -18.36 9.72
CA PHE A 500 -11.02 -17.22 9.37
C PHE A 500 -11.92 -16.88 10.56
N LEU A 501 -11.94 -15.61 10.97
CA LEU A 501 -12.86 -15.08 11.97
C LEU A 501 -13.65 -13.93 11.35
N GLN A 502 -14.97 -13.94 11.52
CA GLN A 502 -15.82 -12.83 11.09
C GLN A 502 -17.01 -12.66 12.02
N ASN A 503 -17.52 -11.44 12.11
CA ASN A 503 -18.72 -11.13 12.87
C ASN A 503 -19.96 -11.82 12.27
N THR A 504 -20.94 -12.12 13.11
CA THR A 504 -22.27 -12.55 12.67
C THR A 504 -22.85 -11.60 11.61
N GLY A 505 -23.35 -12.15 10.51
CA GLY A 505 -23.87 -11.36 9.38
C GLY A 505 -22.80 -10.65 8.54
N GLY A 506 -21.50 -10.82 8.87
CA GLY A 506 -20.40 -10.31 8.07
C GLY A 506 -20.17 -11.10 6.79
N GLN A 507 -19.32 -10.57 5.90
CA GLN A 507 -19.04 -11.20 4.61
C GLN A 507 -17.74 -12.00 4.67
N PHE A 508 -17.74 -13.17 4.04
CA PHE A 508 -16.50 -13.89 3.76
C PHE A 508 -15.76 -13.22 2.62
N GLY A 509 -16.48 -12.95 1.52
CA GLY A 509 -15.96 -12.16 0.42
C GLY A 509 -16.21 -12.78 -0.95
N ARG A 510 -15.30 -12.53 -1.89
CA ARG A 510 -15.42 -12.95 -3.29
C ARG A 510 -14.30 -13.93 -3.62
N TYR A 511 -14.66 -15.10 -4.12
CA TYR A 511 -13.71 -16.15 -4.47
C TYR A 511 -14.29 -17.03 -5.57
N SER A 512 -13.76 -16.91 -6.80
CA SER A 512 -14.01 -17.82 -7.92
C SER A 512 -13.22 -17.36 -9.14
N LYS A 513 -13.32 -18.13 -10.22
CA LYS A 513 -13.13 -17.57 -11.56
C LYS A 513 -14.15 -16.43 -11.76
N ASN A 514 -13.68 -15.23 -12.12
CA ASN A 514 -14.50 -14.04 -12.39
C ASN A 514 -15.63 -13.80 -11.37
N PRO A 515 -15.32 -13.51 -10.09
CA PRO A 515 -16.32 -13.53 -9.03
C PRO A 515 -17.26 -12.32 -9.11
N THR A 516 -18.53 -12.58 -9.44
CA THR A 516 -19.57 -11.53 -9.49
C THR A 516 -20.40 -11.44 -8.21
N SER A 517 -20.31 -12.45 -7.34
CA SER A 517 -21.17 -12.60 -6.16
C SER A 517 -20.36 -12.50 -4.88
N LEU A 518 -20.88 -11.71 -3.94
CA LEU A 518 -20.35 -11.59 -2.59
C LEU A 518 -20.91 -12.70 -1.71
N LEU A 519 -20.04 -13.49 -1.09
CA LEU A 519 -20.41 -14.61 -0.25
C LEU A 519 -20.53 -14.17 1.21
N MET A 520 -21.69 -14.42 1.81
CA MET A 520 -21.93 -14.13 3.23
C MET A 520 -21.22 -15.15 4.11
N TYR A 521 -20.63 -14.75 5.23
CA TYR A 521 -19.74 -15.62 5.99
C TYR A 521 -20.42 -16.86 6.54
N ASP A 522 -21.68 -16.73 6.95
CA ASP A 522 -22.55 -17.79 7.45
C ASP A 522 -22.98 -18.83 6.40
N THR A 523 -22.83 -18.51 5.11
CA THR A 523 -23.26 -19.38 3.98
C THR A 523 -22.13 -19.71 3.00
N ALA A 524 -21.04 -18.95 3.00
CA ALA A 524 -19.92 -19.03 2.05
C ALA A 524 -19.05 -20.28 2.25
N ALA A 525 -18.67 -20.56 3.50
CA ALA A 525 -17.87 -21.72 3.85
C ALA A 525 -18.63 -23.04 3.62
N ALA A 526 -19.97 -22.96 3.59
CA ALA A 526 -20.86 -24.07 3.31
C ALA A 526 -20.88 -24.50 1.83
N ALA A 527 -20.14 -23.83 0.93
CA ALA A 527 -20.23 -24.08 -0.52
C ALA A 527 -18.89 -24.34 -1.26
N LEU A 528 -17.73 -24.23 -0.60
CA LEU A 528 -16.43 -24.23 -1.29
C LEU A 528 -15.46 -25.29 -0.75
N GLU A 529 -15.28 -26.37 -1.53
CA GLU A 529 -14.26 -27.42 -1.28
C GLU A 529 -12.84 -26.86 -1.14
N SER A 530 -12.57 -25.70 -1.77
CA SER A 530 -11.28 -24.99 -1.72
C SER A 530 -10.83 -24.58 -0.31
N PHE A 531 -11.72 -24.62 0.68
CA PHE A 531 -11.42 -24.28 2.09
C PHE A 531 -11.69 -25.46 3.05
N SER A 532 -11.65 -26.69 2.54
CA SER A 532 -11.94 -27.89 3.34
C SER A 532 -10.98 -28.10 4.51
N ALA A 533 -9.73 -27.63 4.38
CA ALA A 533 -8.68 -27.74 5.39
C ALA A 533 -8.58 -26.55 6.36
N ASP A 534 -9.48 -25.56 6.27
CA ASP A 534 -9.45 -24.35 7.08
C ASP A 534 -10.45 -24.37 8.25
N THR A 535 -10.17 -23.54 9.25
CA THR A 535 -11.01 -23.33 10.44
C THR A 535 -11.83 -22.05 10.31
N PHE A 536 -13.12 -22.12 10.63
CA PHE A 536 -14.06 -21.01 10.55
C PHE A 536 -14.69 -20.72 11.91
N MET A 537 -14.58 -19.46 12.34
CA MET A 537 -15.02 -19.02 13.65
C MET A 537 -15.92 -17.78 13.54
N LEU A 538 -17.14 -17.88 14.06
CA LEU A 538 -18.08 -16.78 14.13
C LEU A 538 -17.89 -16.00 15.42
N VAL A 539 -17.64 -14.70 15.29
CA VAL A 539 -17.64 -13.77 16.42
C VAL A 539 -19.07 -13.25 16.57
N LYS A 540 -19.71 -13.58 17.69
CA LYS A 540 -21.00 -12.96 18.01
C LYS A 540 -20.78 -11.49 18.29
N ASP A 541 -21.70 -10.64 17.83
CA ASP A 541 -21.70 -9.25 18.26
C ASP A 541 -21.64 -9.22 19.79
N ALA A 542 -20.81 -8.32 20.33
CA ALA A 542 -20.78 -8.10 21.76
C ALA A 542 -22.20 -7.68 22.19
N GLU A 543 -22.80 -8.43 23.12
CA GLU A 543 -23.99 -7.98 23.84
C GLU A 543 -23.69 -6.72 24.65
#